data_AF-A0A102DF66-F1
#
_entry.id   AF-A0A102DF66-F1
#
_cell.length_a   1.000
_cell.length_b   1.000
_cell.length_c   1.000
_cell.angle_alpha   90.00
_cell.angle_beta   90.00
_cell.angle_gamma   90.00
#
_symmetry.space_group_name_H-M   'P 1'
#
loop_
_entity.id
_entity.type
_entity.pdbx_description
1 polymer ?
#
loop_
_entity_poly.entity_id
_entity_poly.type
_entity_poly.pdbx_seq_one_letter_code
_entity_poly.pdbx_strand_id
1 'polypeptide(L)'
;MTIAENSRAVAKTFARLGLAAVIVMSPAIVLAQSAPPAAPLAAASSAAVETAVPAVSAAPAKASADAYVPARPVAGKGQPIAGAIGFQDQYSPTGKEAQRMHDALLMPIITAVTLLVLLLLLVVMARFNRRANPVPSKVSHNTAIEVVWTLAPVLILVLVAVPSIRLIAHQYRAPAKGAVTVKVTGYQWYWGYGYPDNGGFEVISNILSPEDAIKRGEQPQLGADNRMVVPVGEDIRIQTTGSDVIHSFSVPSLWFKLDAIPGRINERVMHINEPGVYYGQCSELCGVRHGYMPIVVEAVPRPKFEAWVKAQGGTVGAPAAKAASADTPAVSGAASATAKPGA
;
A
#
# COMPACT_ATOMS: atom_id res chain seq x y z
N MET A 1 65.02 13.98 -7.97
CA MET A 1 63.89 14.38 -7.11
C MET A 1 63.05 13.12 -6.87
N THR A 2 63.16 12.56 -5.68
CA THR A 2 62.85 11.16 -5.35
C THR A 2 61.37 10.94 -5.00
N ILE A 3 60.87 9.73 -5.30
CA ILE A 3 59.50 9.21 -5.10
C ILE A 3 58.90 9.47 -3.69
N ALA A 4 59.72 9.82 -2.70
CA ALA A 4 59.32 10.20 -1.35
C ALA A 4 58.63 11.58 -1.23
N GLU A 5 58.76 12.48 -2.21
CA GLU A 5 58.11 13.80 -2.13
C GLU A 5 56.64 13.79 -2.61
N ASN A 6 56.26 12.87 -3.50
CA ASN A 6 54.89 12.76 -4.03
C ASN A 6 53.91 12.11 -3.04
N SER A 7 54.38 11.25 -2.13
CA SER A 7 53.51 10.60 -1.13
C SER A 7 53.07 11.56 -0.01
N ARG A 8 53.88 12.59 0.30
CA ARG A 8 53.52 13.63 1.28
C ARG A 8 52.53 14.66 0.73
N ALA A 9 52.51 14.88 -0.59
CA ALA A 9 51.55 15.77 -1.23
C ALA A 9 50.15 15.14 -1.30
N VAL A 10 50.04 13.85 -1.63
CA VAL A 10 48.75 13.13 -1.68
C VAL A 10 48.13 12.96 -0.29
N ALA A 11 48.95 12.69 0.74
CA ALA A 11 48.47 12.59 2.13
C ALA A 11 47.92 13.91 2.69
N LYS A 12 48.45 15.07 2.24
CA LYS A 12 47.98 16.39 2.69
C LYS A 12 46.70 16.85 2.00
N THR A 13 46.39 16.34 0.81
CA THR A 13 45.14 16.65 0.09
C THR A 13 43.96 15.84 0.63
N PHE A 14 44.17 14.58 1.04
CA PHE A 14 43.13 13.78 1.68
C PHE A 14 42.83 14.21 3.14
N ALA A 15 43.80 14.79 3.84
CA ALA A 15 43.60 15.33 5.19
C ALA A 15 42.75 16.63 5.23
N ARG A 16 42.44 17.25 4.09
CA ARG A 16 41.64 18.49 4.00
C ARG A 16 40.21 18.30 3.48
N LEU A 17 39.79 17.08 3.13
CA LEU A 17 38.41 16.78 2.74
C LEU A 17 37.60 16.00 3.79
N GLY A 18 38.20 15.71 4.96
CA GLY A 18 37.59 14.94 6.05
C GLY A 18 37.01 15.77 7.19
N LEU A 19 36.48 16.97 6.94
CA LEU A 19 35.91 17.83 7.98
C LEU A 19 34.52 18.36 7.58
N ALA A 20 33.52 17.49 7.59
CA ALA A 20 32.11 17.86 7.72
C ALA A 20 31.23 16.64 8.00
N ALA A 21 31.28 16.10 9.21
CA ALA A 21 30.22 15.27 9.78
C ALA A 21 30.36 15.21 11.30
N VAL A 22 30.16 16.36 11.96
CA VAL A 22 29.91 16.37 13.41
C VAL A 22 28.47 15.90 13.60
N ILE A 23 28.31 14.65 14.01
CA ILE A 23 27.03 14.15 14.54
C ILE A 23 26.86 14.83 15.90
N VAL A 24 25.98 15.83 15.96
CA VAL A 24 25.48 16.36 17.23
C VAL A 24 24.55 15.30 17.83
N MET A 25 25.07 14.48 18.75
CA MET A 25 24.22 13.73 19.67
C MET A 25 23.67 14.73 20.70
N SER A 26 22.49 15.28 20.43
CA SER A 26 21.67 15.87 21.48
C SER A 26 21.00 14.75 22.28
N PRO A 27 21.06 14.75 23.62
CA PRO A 27 20.18 13.88 24.40
C PRO A 27 18.75 14.37 24.19
N ALA A 28 17.88 13.50 23.69
CA ALA A 28 16.45 13.75 23.70
C ALA A 28 16.01 13.83 25.16
N ILE A 29 15.73 15.04 25.63
CA ILE A 29 14.97 15.25 26.86
C ILE A 29 13.56 14.73 26.59
N VAL A 30 13.24 13.56 27.12
CA VAL A 30 11.87 13.06 27.18
C VAL A 30 11.13 13.93 28.19
N LEU A 31 10.44 14.96 27.70
CA LEU A 31 9.38 15.60 28.47
C LEU A 31 8.22 14.61 28.52
N ALA A 32 8.05 13.96 29.67
CA ALA A 32 6.84 13.22 29.97
C ALA A 32 5.64 14.18 29.90
N GLN A 33 4.87 14.12 28.81
CA GLN A 33 3.53 14.69 28.81
C GLN A 33 2.66 13.76 29.67
N SER A 34 2.25 14.25 30.83
CA SER A 34 1.20 13.62 31.62
C SER A 34 -0.08 13.57 30.77
N ALA A 35 -0.59 12.36 30.57
CA ALA A 35 -1.91 12.16 29.98
C ALA A 35 -2.97 12.86 30.85
N PRO A 36 -3.91 13.63 30.28
CA PRO A 36 -5.04 14.12 31.05
C PRO A 36 -5.87 12.93 31.57
N PRO A 37 -6.47 13.04 32.77
CA PRO A 37 -7.25 11.96 33.35
C PRO A 37 -8.42 11.60 32.44
N ALA A 38 -8.62 10.30 32.24
CA ALA A 38 -9.77 9.77 31.50
C ALA A 38 -11.06 10.25 32.18
N ALA A 39 -11.86 11.03 31.45
CA ALA A 39 -13.22 11.33 31.86
C ALA A 39 -14.03 10.02 31.88
N PRO A 40 -14.87 9.79 32.91
CA PRO A 40 -15.68 8.59 32.96
C PRO A 40 -16.64 8.55 31.76
N LEU A 41 -16.61 7.45 31.01
CA LEU A 41 -17.61 7.12 30.01
C LEU A 41 -18.97 7.05 30.71
N ALA A 42 -19.76 8.12 30.59
CA ALA A 42 -21.17 8.06 30.90
C ALA A 42 -21.81 7.03 29.95
N ALA A 43 -22.43 6.01 30.53
CA ALA A 43 -23.23 5.03 29.82
C ALA A 43 -24.43 5.77 29.17
N ALA A 44 -24.25 6.23 27.94
CA ALA A 44 -25.35 6.68 27.11
C ALA A 44 -26.07 5.43 26.60
N SER A 45 -27.21 5.13 27.21
CA SER A 45 -28.21 4.22 26.67
C SER A 45 -28.55 4.65 25.24
N SER A 46 -28.15 3.85 24.25
CA SER A 46 -28.55 4.06 22.86
C SER A 46 -29.99 3.56 22.71
N ALA A 47 -30.95 4.42 23.02
CA ALA A 47 -32.28 4.29 22.45
C ALA A 47 -32.12 4.36 20.92
N ALA A 48 -32.58 3.30 20.24
CA ALA A 48 -32.57 3.20 18.80
C ALA A 48 -33.34 4.37 18.19
N VAL A 49 -32.64 5.20 17.40
CA VAL A 49 -33.28 6.13 16.48
C VAL A 49 -33.24 5.47 15.11
N GLU A 50 -34.31 4.76 14.81
CA GLU A 50 -34.59 4.22 13.49
C GLU A 50 -34.88 5.40 12.54
N THR A 51 -33.84 5.87 11.85
CA THR A 51 -34.01 6.78 10.71
C THR A 51 -34.14 5.92 9.46
N ALA A 52 -35.37 5.75 9.01
CA ALA A 52 -35.70 5.14 7.73
C ALA A 52 -35.08 5.98 6.60
N VAL A 53 -34.04 5.44 5.95
CA VAL A 53 -33.56 5.93 4.66
C VAL A 53 -34.53 5.40 3.60
N PRO A 54 -35.10 6.25 2.72
CA PRO A 54 -36.04 5.77 1.72
C PRO A 54 -35.31 4.84 0.73
N ALA A 55 -35.78 3.59 0.67
CA ALA A 55 -35.36 2.63 -0.33
C ALA A 55 -35.74 3.16 -1.72
N VAL A 56 -34.76 3.59 -2.51
CA VAL A 56 -34.94 3.75 -3.95
C VAL A 56 -34.95 2.35 -4.56
N SER A 57 -36.14 1.75 -4.61
CA SER A 57 -36.41 0.57 -5.42
C SER A 57 -36.33 0.98 -6.89
N ALA A 58 -35.17 0.81 -7.51
CA ALA A 58 -35.06 0.82 -8.96
C ALA A 58 -35.63 -0.52 -9.49
N ALA A 59 -36.82 -0.46 -10.08
CA ALA A 59 -37.39 -1.58 -10.83
C ALA A 59 -36.43 -2.02 -11.95
N PRO A 60 -36.37 -3.32 -12.29
CA PRO A 60 -35.38 -3.80 -13.25
C PRO A 60 -35.71 -3.27 -14.64
N ALA A 61 -34.81 -2.44 -15.18
CA ALA A 61 -34.79 -2.13 -16.60
C ALA A 61 -34.60 -3.44 -17.38
N LYS A 62 -35.43 -3.66 -18.41
CA LYS A 62 -35.37 -4.85 -19.27
C LYS A 62 -33.97 -4.99 -19.87
N ALA A 63 -33.31 -6.11 -19.60
CA ALA A 63 -31.98 -6.44 -20.10
C ALA A 63 -31.97 -6.52 -21.64
N SER A 64 -31.07 -5.78 -22.28
CA SER A 64 -30.67 -6.03 -23.67
C SER A 64 -29.72 -7.22 -23.74
N ALA A 65 -29.67 -7.90 -24.89
CA ALA A 65 -28.97 -9.17 -25.10
C ALA A 65 -27.42 -9.13 -25.03
N ASP A 66 -26.82 -7.98 -24.68
CA ASP A 66 -25.38 -7.83 -24.36
C ASP A 66 -25.13 -7.72 -22.85
N ALA A 67 -25.97 -8.40 -22.05
CA ALA A 67 -25.93 -8.33 -20.60
C ALA A 67 -24.55 -8.73 -20.06
N TYR A 68 -23.93 -7.83 -19.28
CA TYR A 68 -22.72 -8.15 -18.53
C TYR A 68 -22.98 -9.36 -17.63
N VAL A 69 -22.10 -10.37 -17.75
CA VAL A 69 -22.09 -11.54 -16.86
C VAL A 69 -20.78 -11.52 -16.06
N PRO A 70 -20.85 -11.50 -14.73
CA PRO A 70 -19.66 -11.57 -13.88
C PRO A 70 -18.79 -12.78 -14.21
N ALA A 71 -17.48 -12.56 -14.31
CA ALA A 71 -16.52 -13.64 -14.53
C ALA A 71 -16.58 -14.67 -13.40
N ARG A 72 -16.53 -15.97 -13.72
CA ARG A 72 -16.30 -16.98 -12.68
C ARG A 72 -14.85 -16.93 -12.22
N PRO A 73 -14.57 -16.99 -10.91
CA PRO A 73 -13.20 -17.12 -10.41
C PRO A 73 -12.54 -18.39 -10.96
N VAL A 74 -11.24 -18.31 -11.25
CA VAL A 74 -10.44 -19.46 -11.66
C VAL A 74 -9.65 -19.94 -10.45
N ALA A 75 -9.72 -21.24 -10.14
CA ALA A 75 -9.00 -21.81 -9.02
C ALA A 75 -7.49 -21.53 -9.13
N GLY A 76 -6.92 -20.97 -8.07
CA GLY A 76 -5.49 -20.63 -7.96
C GLY A 76 -5.12 -19.26 -8.52
N LYS A 77 -5.99 -18.62 -9.31
CA LYS A 77 -5.73 -17.28 -9.86
C LYS A 77 -6.23 -16.20 -8.91
N GLY A 78 -5.34 -15.29 -8.52
CA GLY A 78 -5.69 -14.12 -7.73
C GLY A 78 -6.21 -14.41 -6.32
N GLN A 79 -5.95 -15.59 -5.77
CA GLN A 79 -6.44 -16.06 -4.48
C GLN A 79 -5.35 -16.84 -3.71
N PRO A 80 -5.44 -16.96 -2.38
CA PRO A 80 -4.53 -17.82 -1.62
C PRO A 80 -4.70 -19.30 -2.01
N ILE A 81 -3.61 -20.06 -1.93
CA ILE A 81 -3.58 -21.51 -2.14
C ILE A 81 -3.19 -22.16 -0.81
N ALA A 82 -3.95 -23.17 -0.38
CA ALA A 82 -3.70 -23.88 0.88
C ALA A 82 -2.29 -24.50 0.89
N GLY A 83 -1.52 -24.24 1.94
CA GLY A 83 -0.15 -24.74 2.11
C GLY A 83 0.92 -24.03 1.29
N ALA A 84 0.58 -23.01 0.50
CA ALA A 84 1.57 -22.20 -0.20
C ALA A 84 2.42 -21.39 0.81
N ILE A 85 3.73 -21.34 0.57
CA ILE A 85 4.72 -20.66 1.43
C ILE A 85 5.29 -19.38 0.82
N GLY A 86 4.97 -19.10 -0.45
CA GLY A 86 5.41 -17.91 -1.17
C GLY A 86 4.29 -16.90 -1.39
N PHE A 87 4.55 -15.91 -2.24
CA PHE A 87 3.51 -14.99 -2.70
C PHE A 87 2.48 -15.70 -3.59
N GLN A 88 1.30 -15.10 -3.70
CA GLN A 88 0.39 -15.40 -4.80
C GLN A 88 1.06 -15.03 -6.13
N ASP A 89 0.69 -15.73 -7.21
CA ASP A 89 1.12 -15.37 -8.56
C ASP A 89 0.81 -13.89 -8.86
N GLN A 90 1.75 -13.23 -9.52
CA GLN A 90 1.69 -11.79 -9.78
C GLN A 90 1.18 -11.48 -11.18
N TYR A 91 0.08 -10.73 -11.24
CA TYR A 91 -0.64 -10.40 -12.47
C TYR A 91 -0.49 -8.94 -12.90
N SER A 92 0.38 -8.18 -12.22
CA SER A 92 0.79 -6.82 -12.58
C SER A 92 2.28 -6.76 -12.98
N PRO A 93 2.70 -5.83 -13.87
CA PRO A 93 4.12 -5.66 -14.20
C PRO A 93 4.98 -5.36 -12.96
N THR A 94 4.49 -4.46 -12.12
CA THR A 94 5.11 -4.09 -10.84
C THR A 94 5.23 -5.28 -9.90
N GLY A 95 4.20 -6.13 -9.81
CA GLY A 95 4.24 -7.32 -8.97
C GLY A 95 5.27 -8.33 -9.44
N LYS A 96 5.40 -8.54 -10.76
CA LYS A 96 6.44 -9.41 -11.32
C LYS A 96 7.86 -8.88 -11.04
N GLU A 97 8.07 -7.56 -11.14
CA GLU A 97 9.36 -6.94 -10.79
C GLU A 97 9.66 -7.09 -9.29
N ALA A 98 8.65 -6.84 -8.44
CA ALA A 98 8.79 -6.92 -7.00
C ALA A 98 9.03 -8.34 -6.48
N GLN A 99 8.28 -9.32 -6.99
CA GLN A 99 8.50 -10.74 -6.67
C GLN A 99 9.89 -11.18 -7.11
N ARG A 100 10.37 -10.78 -8.29
CA ARG A 100 11.74 -11.08 -8.72
C ARG A 100 12.78 -10.46 -7.78
N MET A 101 12.59 -9.21 -7.37
CA MET A 101 13.49 -8.55 -6.41
C MET A 101 13.48 -9.28 -5.06
N HIS A 102 12.31 -9.73 -4.60
CA HIS A 102 12.21 -10.52 -3.38
C HIS A 102 12.93 -11.86 -3.50
N ASP A 103 12.53 -12.68 -4.48
CA ASP A 103 12.95 -14.09 -4.59
C ASP A 103 14.40 -14.23 -5.06
N ALA A 104 14.85 -13.38 -5.98
CA ALA A 104 16.17 -13.51 -6.61
C ALA A 104 17.27 -12.65 -5.97
N LEU A 105 16.90 -11.64 -5.18
CA LEU A 105 17.87 -10.73 -4.54
C LEU A 105 17.75 -10.72 -3.01
N LEU A 106 16.58 -10.35 -2.47
CA LEU A 106 16.42 -10.17 -1.03
C LEU A 106 16.56 -11.49 -0.27
N MET A 107 15.79 -12.52 -0.67
CA MET A 107 15.76 -13.81 0.01
C MET A 107 17.13 -14.50 0.07
N PRO A 108 17.90 -14.63 -1.03
CA PRO A 108 19.24 -15.22 -0.98
C PRO A 108 20.20 -14.47 -0.05
N ILE A 109 20.17 -13.12 -0.08
CA ILE A 109 21.03 -12.28 0.77
C ILE A 109 20.73 -12.52 2.25
N ILE A 110 19.46 -12.39 2.66
CA ILE A 110 19.11 -12.53 4.08
C ILE A 110 19.33 -13.97 4.55
N THR A 111 19.03 -14.98 3.73
CA THR A 111 19.29 -16.38 4.07
C THR A 111 20.79 -16.64 4.23
N ALA A 112 21.65 -16.12 3.35
CA ALA A 112 23.09 -16.27 3.47
C ALA A 112 23.64 -15.62 4.75
N VAL A 113 23.17 -14.41 5.09
CA VAL A 113 23.55 -13.73 6.35
C VAL A 113 23.06 -14.52 7.57
N THR A 114 21.82 -14.99 7.56
CA THR A 114 21.26 -15.80 8.65
C THR A 114 22.05 -17.10 8.85
N LEU A 115 22.39 -17.82 7.77
CA LEU A 115 23.18 -19.04 7.84
C LEU A 115 24.62 -18.78 8.32
N LEU A 116 25.23 -17.67 7.90
CA LEU A 116 26.54 -17.25 8.40
C LEU A 116 26.50 -17.00 9.91
N VAL A 117 25.53 -16.23 10.39
CA VAL A 117 25.38 -15.95 11.83
C VAL A 117 25.11 -17.24 12.60
N LEU A 118 24.21 -18.10 12.10
CA LEU A 118 23.92 -19.39 12.71
C LEU A 118 25.18 -20.27 12.79
N LEU A 119 25.96 -20.36 11.72
CA LEU A 119 27.21 -21.12 11.70
C LEU A 119 28.20 -20.58 12.74
N LEU A 120 28.40 -19.27 12.81
CA LEU A 120 29.29 -18.66 13.80
C LEU A 120 28.83 -18.95 15.23
N LEU A 121 27.52 -18.88 15.50
CA LEU A 121 26.96 -19.25 16.81
C LEU A 121 27.20 -20.73 17.14
N LEU A 122 26.98 -21.64 16.19
CA LEU A 122 27.25 -23.07 16.37
C LEU A 122 28.74 -23.34 16.63
N VAL A 123 29.63 -22.66 15.91
CA VAL A 123 31.08 -22.70 16.16
C VAL A 123 31.40 -22.21 17.56
N VAL A 124 30.80 -21.09 18.00
CA VAL A 124 31.01 -20.57 19.35
C VAL A 124 30.56 -21.57 20.41
N MET A 125 29.37 -22.15 20.24
CA MET A 125 28.82 -23.15 21.17
C MET A 125 29.68 -24.42 21.23
N ALA A 126 30.17 -24.92 20.09
CA ALA A 126 30.93 -26.15 20.04
C ALA A 126 32.39 -25.98 20.48
N ARG A 127 33.06 -24.90 20.04
CA ARG A 127 34.50 -24.71 20.19
C ARG A 127 34.90 -23.88 21.40
N PHE A 128 34.06 -22.93 21.81
CA PHE A 128 34.37 -21.95 22.87
C PHE A 128 33.52 -22.14 24.13
N ASN A 129 32.85 -23.27 24.31
CA ASN A 129 32.21 -23.62 25.58
C ASN A 129 33.25 -23.89 26.69
N ARG A 130 32.78 -23.88 27.95
CA ARG A 130 33.62 -24.06 29.15
C ARG A 130 34.47 -25.33 29.14
N ARG A 131 33.97 -26.43 28.55
CA ARG A 131 34.67 -27.71 28.51
C ARG A 131 35.78 -27.71 27.47
N ALA A 132 35.52 -27.18 26.27
CA ALA A 132 36.45 -27.17 25.15
C ALA A 132 37.44 -25.98 25.18
N ASN A 133 37.09 -24.90 25.88
CA ASN A 133 37.92 -23.70 26.01
C ASN A 133 37.88 -23.14 27.45
N PRO A 134 38.53 -23.82 28.42
CA PRO A 134 38.46 -23.45 29.83
C PRO A 134 39.15 -22.11 30.17
N VAL A 135 40.11 -21.68 29.36
CA VAL A 135 40.79 -20.37 29.51
C VAL A 135 40.39 -19.47 28.35
N PRO A 136 39.60 -18.40 28.58
CA PRO A 136 39.15 -17.51 27.51
C PRO A 136 40.29 -16.58 27.01
N SER A 137 40.18 -16.17 25.75
CA SER A 137 41.02 -15.10 25.21
C SER A 137 40.72 -13.76 25.89
N LYS A 138 41.73 -12.88 25.98
CA LYS A 138 41.62 -11.53 26.54
C LYS A 138 41.61 -10.42 25.47
N VAL A 139 41.59 -10.78 24.19
CA VAL A 139 41.52 -9.81 23.09
C VAL A 139 40.18 -9.10 23.14
N SER A 140 40.20 -7.75 23.16
CA SER A 140 39.00 -6.93 23.30
C SER A 140 38.54 -6.25 22.01
N HIS A 141 39.42 -6.05 21.03
CA HIS A 141 39.10 -5.36 19.77
C HIS A 141 40.02 -5.80 18.63
N ASN A 142 39.56 -5.58 17.41
CA ASN A 142 40.37 -5.76 16.20
C ASN A 142 39.82 -4.85 15.10
N THR A 143 40.50 -3.72 14.88
CA THR A 143 40.09 -2.68 13.94
C THR A 143 39.90 -3.20 12.51
N ALA A 144 40.70 -4.18 12.07
CA ALA A 144 40.56 -4.72 10.71
C ALA A 144 39.23 -5.46 10.54
N ILE A 145 38.85 -6.30 11.51
CA ILE A 145 37.57 -7.03 11.46
C ILE A 145 36.40 -6.06 11.65
N GLU A 146 36.57 -5.06 12.53
CA GLU A 146 35.60 -3.98 12.74
C GLU A 146 35.25 -3.24 11.44
N VAL A 147 36.28 -2.87 10.67
CA VAL A 147 36.08 -2.23 9.36
C VAL A 147 35.36 -3.18 8.40
N VAL A 148 35.73 -4.46 8.35
CA VAL A 148 35.09 -5.43 7.44
C VAL A 148 33.61 -5.62 7.76
N TRP A 149 33.22 -5.87 9.02
CA TRP A 149 31.81 -6.06 9.35
C TRP A 149 31.01 -4.77 9.34
N THR A 150 31.64 -3.60 9.27
CA THR A 150 30.94 -2.32 9.11
C THR A 150 30.71 -2.03 7.63
N LEU A 151 31.72 -2.21 6.79
CA LEU A 151 31.63 -1.95 5.35
C LEU A 151 30.81 -3.01 4.61
N ALA A 152 30.92 -4.29 4.98
CA ALA A 152 30.19 -5.35 4.27
C ALA A 152 28.66 -5.17 4.33
N PRO A 153 28.02 -4.91 5.51
CA PRO A 153 26.60 -4.59 5.56
C PRO A 153 26.23 -3.33 4.77
N VAL A 154 27.07 -2.28 4.81
CA VAL A 154 26.82 -1.06 4.02
C VAL A 154 26.75 -1.38 2.52
N LEU A 155 27.68 -2.18 2.00
CA LEU A 155 27.69 -2.59 0.59
C LEU A 155 26.48 -3.48 0.25
N ILE A 156 26.09 -4.39 1.14
CA ILE A 156 24.88 -5.21 0.98
C ILE A 156 23.62 -4.31 0.90
N LEU A 157 23.52 -3.31 1.77
CA LEU A 157 22.38 -2.38 1.76
C LEU A 157 22.35 -1.54 0.47
N VAL A 158 23.49 -1.06 -0.02
CA VAL A 158 23.55 -0.35 -1.31
C VAL A 158 23.08 -1.24 -2.47
N LEU A 159 23.51 -2.50 -2.49
CA LEU A 159 23.12 -3.47 -3.51
C LEU A 159 21.59 -3.69 -3.53
N VAL A 160 20.95 -3.75 -2.36
CA VAL A 160 19.48 -3.89 -2.24
C VAL A 160 18.75 -2.57 -2.53
N ALA A 161 19.33 -1.44 -2.13
CA ALA A 161 18.68 -0.12 -2.23
C ALA A 161 18.46 0.32 -3.69
N VAL A 162 19.44 0.10 -4.58
CA VAL A 162 19.36 0.55 -5.98
C VAL A 162 18.14 -0.02 -6.73
N PRO A 163 17.92 -1.36 -6.80
CA PRO A 163 16.73 -1.91 -7.45
C PRO A 163 15.44 -1.55 -6.70
N SER A 164 15.49 -1.44 -5.36
CA SER A 164 14.33 -1.05 -4.54
C SER A 164 13.82 0.35 -4.87
N ILE A 165 14.71 1.34 -4.98
CA ILE A 165 14.36 2.72 -5.35
C ILE A 165 13.72 2.78 -6.74
N ARG A 166 14.27 2.01 -7.71
CA ARG A 166 13.68 1.89 -9.05
C ARG A 166 12.25 1.32 -9.00
N LEU A 167 12.04 0.24 -8.24
CA LEU A 167 10.73 -0.38 -8.09
C LEU A 167 9.72 0.57 -7.43
N ILE A 168 10.14 1.35 -6.43
CA ILE A 168 9.30 2.37 -5.81
C ILE A 168 8.93 3.46 -6.82
N ALA A 169 9.88 3.91 -7.65
CA ALA A 169 9.59 4.90 -8.69
C ALA A 169 8.55 4.38 -9.71
N HIS A 170 8.61 3.11 -10.09
CA HIS A 170 7.60 2.49 -10.97
C HIS A 170 6.23 2.36 -10.29
N GLN A 171 6.20 2.10 -8.99
CA GLN A 171 4.96 2.03 -8.20
C GLN A 171 4.24 3.36 -8.15
N TYR A 172 4.96 4.46 -7.97
CA TYR A 172 4.39 5.80 -7.77
C TYR A 172 4.44 6.69 -9.03
N ARG A 173 4.63 6.08 -10.20
CA ARG A 173 4.59 6.81 -11.46
C ARG A 173 3.20 7.45 -11.67
N ALA A 174 3.19 8.52 -12.45
CA ALA A 174 1.93 9.11 -12.87
C ALA A 174 1.11 8.12 -13.74
N PRO A 175 -0.22 8.11 -13.60
CA PRO A 175 -1.12 7.38 -14.51
C PRO A 175 -0.99 7.89 -15.94
N ALA A 176 -1.12 6.98 -16.91
CA ALA A 176 -1.14 7.33 -18.32
C ALA A 176 -2.36 8.22 -18.68
N LYS A 177 -2.24 8.94 -19.80
CA LYS A 177 -3.38 9.67 -20.38
C LYS A 177 -4.46 8.66 -20.78
N GLY A 178 -5.70 8.89 -20.35
CA GLY A 178 -6.82 7.98 -20.62
C GLY A 178 -6.94 6.80 -19.64
N ALA A 179 -6.18 6.80 -18.54
CA ALA A 179 -6.38 5.84 -17.45
C ALA A 179 -7.80 5.93 -16.89
N VAL A 180 -8.42 4.77 -16.59
CA VAL A 180 -9.71 4.73 -15.91
C VAL A 180 -9.52 5.10 -14.45
N THR A 181 -10.27 6.09 -13.97
CA THR A 181 -10.25 6.45 -12.55
C THR A 181 -11.29 5.67 -11.77
N VAL A 182 -10.86 5.04 -10.68
CA VAL A 182 -11.74 4.43 -9.67
C VAL A 182 -11.43 5.05 -8.32
N LYS A 183 -12.44 5.68 -7.72
CA LYS A 183 -12.38 6.16 -6.34
C LYS A 183 -12.85 5.04 -5.41
N VAL A 184 -11.95 4.57 -4.56
CA VAL A 184 -12.20 3.56 -3.55
C VAL A 184 -12.40 4.24 -2.20
N THR A 185 -13.59 4.11 -1.63
CA THR A 185 -13.91 4.64 -0.30
C THR A 185 -14.05 3.48 0.70
N GLY A 186 -13.32 3.53 1.81
CA GLY A 186 -13.47 2.58 2.92
C GLY A 186 -14.51 3.04 3.91
N TYR A 187 -15.47 2.16 4.23
CA TYR A 187 -16.53 2.36 5.23
C TYR A 187 -16.45 1.25 6.29
N GLN A 188 -16.94 1.49 7.51
CA GLN A 188 -17.17 0.44 8.50
C GLN A 188 -18.43 -0.37 8.15
N TRP A 189 -18.36 -1.62 7.68
CA TRP A 189 -17.19 -2.42 7.24
C TRP A 189 -17.47 -2.98 5.84
N TYR A 190 -17.34 -2.13 4.83
CA TYR A 190 -17.57 -2.43 3.42
C TYR A 190 -16.79 -1.42 2.53
N TRP A 191 -16.81 -1.62 1.22
CA TRP A 191 -16.12 -0.75 0.26
C TRP A 191 -17.11 -0.09 -0.70
N GLY A 192 -16.88 1.17 -1.04
CA GLY A 192 -17.54 1.86 -2.16
C GLY A 192 -16.56 2.08 -3.32
N TYR A 193 -17.01 1.84 -4.54
CA TYR A 193 -16.23 2.02 -5.77
C TYR A 193 -16.93 3.03 -6.68
N GLY A 194 -16.45 4.27 -6.69
CA GLY A 194 -16.94 5.34 -7.57
C GLY A 194 -16.19 5.38 -8.89
N TYR A 195 -16.92 5.59 -9.99
CA TYR A 195 -16.38 5.67 -11.35
C TYR A 195 -16.61 7.07 -11.94
N PRO A 196 -15.83 8.10 -11.52
CA PRO A 196 -16.07 9.49 -11.90
C PRO A 196 -15.99 9.74 -13.41
N ASP A 197 -15.12 9.02 -14.12
CA ASP A 197 -14.95 9.16 -15.57
C ASP A 197 -16.10 8.51 -16.36
N ASN A 198 -16.92 7.66 -15.72
CA ASN A 198 -17.93 6.83 -16.36
C ASN A 198 -19.37 7.16 -15.93
N GLY A 199 -19.64 8.43 -15.62
CA GLY A 199 -20.96 8.89 -15.19
C GLY A 199 -21.12 9.01 -13.68
N GLY A 200 -20.06 8.78 -12.90
CA GLY A 200 -20.02 9.10 -11.47
C GLY A 200 -20.87 8.18 -10.58
N PHE A 201 -21.28 7.02 -11.08
CA PHE A 201 -21.97 6.02 -10.27
C PHE A 201 -21.03 5.40 -9.23
N GLU A 202 -21.61 4.87 -8.15
CA GLU A 202 -20.90 4.18 -7.08
C GLU A 202 -21.45 2.77 -6.91
N VAL A 203 -20.54 1.81 -6.71
CA VAL A 203 -20.85 0.41 -6.44
C VAL A 203 -20.49 0.10 -5.00
N ILE A 204 -21.48 -0.32 -4.22
CA ILE A 204 -21.30 -0.75 -2.83
C ILE A 204 -20.98 -2.24 -2.79
N SER A 205 -19.90 -2.62 -2.11
CA SER A 205 -19.37 -3.97 -2.04
C SER A 205 -19.32 -4.46 -0.59
N ASN A 206 -20.19 -5.40 -0.25
CA ASN A 206 -20.25 -6.10 1.02
C ASN A 206 -19.74 -7.54 0.90
N ILE A 207 -19.28 -8.09 2.02
CA ILE A 207 -18.93 -9.51 2.11
C ILE A 207 -20.13 -10.40 1.80
N LEU A 208 -19.91 -11.45 1.02
CA LEU A 208 -20.91 -12.50 0.81
C LEU A 208 -21.07 -13.37 2.05
N SER A 209 -22.29 -13.90 2.24
CA SER A 209 -22.46 -15.04 3.13
C SER A 209 -21.57 -16.21 2.65
N PRO A 210 -21.05 -17.06 3.55
CA PRO A 210 -20.25 -18.21 3.14
C PRO A 210 -20.99 -19.12 2.14
N GLU A 211 -22.30 -19.28 2.31
CA GLU A 211 -23.15 -20.07 1.44
C GLU A 211 -23.22 -19.49 0.02
N ASP A 212 -23.40 -18.18 -0.11
CA ASP A 212 -23.50 -17.53 -1.42
C ASP A 212 -22.14 -17.43 -2.12
N ALA A 213 -21.05 -17.28 -1.35
CA ALA A 213 -19.70 -17.39 -1.89
C ALA A 213 -19.47 -18.75 -2.53
N ILE A 214 -19.80 -19.85 -1.83
CA ILE A 214 -19.67 -21.22 -2.35
C ILE A 214 -20.53 -21.42 -3.61
N LYS A 215 -21.80 -20.95 -3.60
CA LYS A 215 -22.69 -21.02 -4.77
C LYS A 215 -22.11 -20.30 -5.99
N ARG A 216 -21.41 -19.18 -5.77
CA ARG A 216 -20.74 -18.38 -6.83
C ARG A 216 -19.36 -18.93 -7.22
N GLY A 217 -18.88 -19.99 -6.58
CA GLY A 217 -17.52 -20.51 -6.78
C GLY A 217 -16.44 -19.55 -6.27
N GLU A 218 -16.78 -18.66 -5.35
CA GLU A 218 -15.87 -17.73 -4.71
C GLU A 218 -15.35 -18.30 -3.38
N GLN A 219 -14.19 -17.82 -2.95
CA GLN A 219 -13.63 -18.20 -1.66
C GLN A 219 -14.50 -17.63 -0.52
N PRO A 220 -14.90 -18.46 0.47
CA PRO A 220 -15.51 -17.96 1.69
C PRO A 220 -14.63 -16.87 2.32
N GLN A 221 -15.25 -15.85 2.92
CA GLN A 221 -14.59 -14.69 3.54
C GLN A 221 -13.87 -13.72 2.58
N LEU A 222 -13.65 -14.09 1.31
CA LEU A 222 -13.07 -13.20 0.30
C LEU A 222 -14.09 -12.74 -0.75
N GLY A 223 -15.19 -13.47 -0.93
CA GLY A 223 -16.23 -13.11 -1.88
C GLY A 223 -17.01 -11.85 -1.48
N ALA A 224 -17.43 -11.08 -2.49
CA ALA A 224 -18.22 -9.86 -2.32
C ALA A 224 -19.43 -9.85 -3.24
N ASP A 225 -20.52 -9.22 -2.78
CA ASP A 225 -21.78 -9.14 -3.52
C ASP A 225 -21.58 -8.46 -4.88
N ASN A 226 -20.94 -7.29 -4.87
CA ASN A 226 -20.51 -6.53 -6.03
C ASN A 226 -18.98 -6.43 -6.07
N ARG A 227 -18.43 -6.38 -7.29
CA ARG A 227 -16.98 -6.35 -7.52
C ARG A 227 -16.55 -4.99 -8.06
N MET A 228 -15.30 -4.62 -7.84
CA MET A 228 -14.66 -3.52 -8.56
C MET A 228 -14.29 -4.01 -9.97
N VAL A 229 -15.08 -3.66 -10.98
CA VAL A 229 -14.84 -4.10 -12.36
C VAL A 229 -13.95 -3.10 -13.08
N VAL A 230 -12.85 -3.58 -13.66
CA VAL A 230 -11.86 -2.75 -14.33
C VAL A 230 -11.40 -3.39 -15.65
N PRO A 231 -10.95 -2.60 -16.63
CA PRO A 231 -10.39 -3.11 -17.87
C PRO A 231 -8.98 -3.67 -17.67
N VAL A 232 -8.62 -4.70 -18.45
CA VAL A 232 -7.26 -5.27 -18.50
C VAL A 232 -6.37 -4.52 -19.50
N GLY A 233 -5.05 -4.59 -19.31
CA GLY A 233 -4.06 -4.13 -20.27
C GLY A 233 -3.87 -2.61 -20.32
N GLU A 234 -4.39 -1.89 -19.33
CA GLU A 234 -4.29 -0.44 -19.23
C GLU A 234 -4.14 0.04 -17.79
N ASP A 235 -3.80 1.32 -17.65
CA ASP A 235 -3.62 1.93 -16.34
C ASP A 235 -4.96 2.27 -15.69
N ILE A 236 -5.09 1.88 -14.43
CA ILE A 236 -6.21 2.20 -13.57
C ILE A 236 -5.70 3.17 -12.50
N ARG A 237 -6.21 4.40 -12.49
CA ARG A 237 -5.93 5.38 -11.44
C ARG A 237 -6.80 5.03 -10.23
N ILE A 238 -6.19 4.42 -9.21
CA ILE A 238 -6.88 4.13 -7.96
C ILE A 238 -6.69 5.30 -7.00
N GLN A 239 -7.80 5.87 -6.57
CA GLN A 239 -7.84 6.92 -5.56
C GLN A 239 -8.49 6.37 -4.29
N THR A 240 -7.77 6.28 -3.18
CA THR A 240 -8.30 5.75 -1.92
C THR A 240 -8.58 6.86 -0.90
N THR A 241 -9.69 6.73 -0.17
CA THR A 241 -10.03 7.59 0.98
C THR A 241 -10.92 6.82 1.97
N GLY A 242 -10.99 7.28 3.22
CA GLY A 242 -11.88 6.71 4.25
C GLY A 242 -13.06 7.65 4.54
N SER A 243 -14.25 7.11 4.82
CA SER A 243 -15.39 7.91 5.29
C SER A 243 -15.46 8.04 6.81
N ASP A 244 -14.81 7.14 7.53
CA ASP A 244 -14.90 7.01 8.99
C ASP A 244 -13.52 6.89 9.65
N VAL A 245 -12.92 5.71 9.60
CA VAL A 245 -11.60 5.39 10.16
C VAL A 245 -10.62 5.08 9.03
N ILE A 246 -9.38 4.78 9.39
CA ILE A 246 -8.38 4.36 8.41
C ILE A 246 -8.68 2.91 7.99
N HIS A 247 -8.65 2.68 6.68
CA HIS A 247 -8.66 1.35 6.06
C HIS A 247 -7.46 1.22 5.13
N SER A 248 -7.24 0.04 4.55
CA SER A 248 -6.22 -0.11 3.50
C SER A 248 -6.67 -1.07 2.42
N PHE A 249 -6.71 -0.55 1.19
CA PHE A 249 -7.13 -1.29 0.01
C PHE A 249 -5.95 -2.10 -0.53
N SER A 250 -6.04 -3.43 -0.38
CA SER A 250 -4.92 -4.34 -0.65
C SER A 250 -5.36 -5.53 -1.49
N VAL A 251 -4.70 -5.75 -2.62
CA VAL A 251 -4.91 -6.88 -3.54
C VAL A 251 -3.54 -7.55 -3.79
N PRO A 252 -3.20 -8.62 -3.05
CA PRO A 252 -1.84 -9.19 -3.03
C PRO A 252 -1.32 -9.68 -4.39
N SER A 253 -2.17 -10.30 -5.20
CA SER A 253 -1.83 -10.82 -6.54
C SER A 253 -1.58 -9.72 -7.58
N LEU A 254 -1.88 -8.45 -7.25
CA LEU A 254 -1.62 -7.28 -8.08
C LEU A 254 -0.48 -6.41 -7.53
N TRP A 255 0.15 -6.81 -6.42
CA TRP A 255 1.15 -6.02 -5.70
C TRP A 255 0.66 -4.60 -5.36
N PHE A 256 -0.61 -4.52 -4.98
CA PHE A 256 -1.26 -3.25 -4.69
C PHE A 256 -1.69 -3.19 -3.23
N LYS A 257 -1.19 -2.18 -2.51
CA LYS A 257 -1.68 -1.75 -1.20
C LYS A 257 -1.69 -0.22 -1.14
N LEU A 258 -2.80 0.39 -0.72
CA LEU A 258 -2.86 1.84 -0.52
C LEU A 258 -3.88 2.19 0.57
N ASP A 259 -3.47 3.01 1.52
CA ASP A 259 -4.31 3.35 2.66
C ASP A 259 -5.43 4.31 2.25
N ALA A 260 -6.62 4.04 2.79
CA ALA A 260 -7.83 4.85 2.69
C ALA A 260 -7.95 5.67 3.97
N ILE A 261 -7.50 6.92 3.91
CA ILE A 261 -7.37 7.81 5.08
C ILE A 261 -8.48 8.87 5.03
N PRO A 262 -9.31 9.02 6.07
CA PRO A 262 -10.28 10.11 6.14
C PRO A 262 -9.63 11.50 6.00
N GLY A 263 -10.24 12.36 5.18
CA GLY A 263 -9.72 13.72 4.93
C GLY A 263 -8.54 13.80 3.95
N ARG A 264 -8.12 12.70 3.34
CA ARG A 264 -7.06 12.67 2.31
C ARG A 264 -7.43 11.73 1.17
N ILE A 265 -7.06 12.10 -0.05
CA ILE A 265 -7.06 11.20 -1.21
C ILE A 265 -5.62 10.76 -1.44
N ASN A 266 -5.37 9.46 -1.30
CA ASN A 266 -4.15 8.84 -1.78
C ASN A 266 -4.37 8.30 -3.19
N GLU A 267 -3.33 8.32 -4.03
CA GLU A 267 -3.44 7.83 -5.40
C GLU A 267 -2.24 6.97 -5.78
N ARG A 268 -2.51 5.87 -6.50
CA ARG A 268 -1.48 5.08 -7.16
C ARG A 268 -2.05 4.34 -8.37
N VAL A 269 -1.21 4.04 -9.34
CA VAL A 269 -1.60 3.25 -10.52
C VAL A 269 -1.71 1.77 -10.17
N MET A 270 -2.81 1.15 -10.57
CA MET A 270 -2.97 -0.30 -10.66
C MET A 270 -2.94 -0.69 -12.14
N HIS A 271 -2.30 -1.81 -12.47
CA HIS A 271 -2.27 -2.35 -13.83
C HIS A 271 -2.44 -3.86 -13.77
N ILE A 272 -3.36 -4.40 -14.57
CA ILE A 272 -3.70 -5.83 -14.57
C ILE A 272 -3.53 -6.37 -15.99
N ASN A 273 -2.62 -7.34 -16.17
CA ASN A 273 -2.26 -7.83 -17.49
C ASN A 273 -3.31 -8.75 -18.12
N GLU A 274 -4.07 -9.47 -17.29
CA GLU A 274 -4.91 -10.58 -17.74
C GLU A 274 -6.31 -10.52 -17.15
N PRO A 275 -7.34 -10.97 -17.90
CA PRO A 275 -8.67 -11.13 -17.33
C PRO A 275 -8.69 -12.12 -16.16
N GLY A 276 -9.53 -11.84 -15.17
CA GLY A 276 -9.66 -12.68 -13.98
C GLY A 276 -10.36 -11.98 -12.82
N VAL A 277 -10.53 -12.75 -11.76
CA VAL A 277 -11.02 -12.28 -10.46
C VAL A 277 -9.85 -12.32 -9.49
N TYR A 278 -9.60 -11.19 -8.82
CA TYR A 278 -8.47 -11.00 -7.92
C TYR A 278 -8.98 -10.57 -6.55
N TYR A 279 -8.57 -11.30 -5.51
CA TYR A 279 -9.04 -11.12 -4.15
C TYR A 279 -8.07 -10.31 -3.31
N GLY A 280 -8.66 -9.56 -2.39
CA GLY A 280 -7.97 -8.73 -1.42
C GLY A 280 -8.74 -8.64 -0.11
N GLN A 281 -8.13 -8.03 0.90
CA GLN A 281 -8.74 -7.77 2.20
C GLN A 281 -8.29 -6.42 2.73
N CYS A 282 -9.09 -5.84 3.63
CA CYS A 282 -8.64 -4.67 4.38
C CYS A 282 -7.36 -5.00 5.14
N SER A 283 -6.34 -4.14 4.98
CA SER A 283 -5.00 -4.36 5.52
C SER A 283 -4.56 -3.29 6.53
N GLU A 284 -5.53 -2.61 7.14
CA GLU A 284 -5.35 -1.66 8.24
C GLU A 284 -6.48 -1.84 9.26
N LEU A 285 -6.15 -1.92 10.55
CA LEU A 285 -7.11 -2.26 11.60
C LEU A 285 -8.21 -1.21 11.71
N CYS A 286 -9.44 -1.58 11.36
CA CYS A 286 -10.58 -0.63 11.26
C CYS A 286 -11.78 -0.97 12.17
N GLY A 287 -11.58 -1.83 13.18
CA GLY A 287 -12.59 -2.17 14.20
C GLY A 287 -13.04 -3.63 14.17
N VAL A 288 -14.19 -3.90 14.81
CA VAL A 288 -14.67 -5.27 15.12
C VAL A 288 -14.84 -6.17 13.88
N ARG A 289 -15.23 -5.62 12.73
CA ARG A 289 -15.38 -6.40 11.49
C ARG A 289 -14.24 -6.19 10.49
N HIS A 290 -13.05 -5.82 10.96
CA HIS A 290 -11.86 -5.64 10.12
C HIS A 290 -11.59 -6.82 9.16
N GLY A 291 -11.74 -8.06 9.64
CA GLY A 291 -11.56 -9.28 8.83
C GLY A 291 -12.73 -9.66 7.91
N TYR A 292 -13.78 -8.83 7.80
CA TYR A 292 -15.04 -9.14 7.10
C TYR A 292 -15.44 -8.08 6.07
N MET A 293 -14.46 -7.38 5.49
CA MET A 293 -14.68 -6.41 4.41
C MET A 293 -13.70 -6.68 3.24
N PRO A 294 -13.92 -7.77 2.49
CA PRO A 294 -13.02 -8.20 1.44
C PRO A 294 -13.10 -7.28 0.23
N ILE A 295 -12.12 -7.44 -0.64
CA ILE A 295 -12.01 -6.73 -1.91
C ILE A 295 -12.04 -7.77 -3.01
N VAL A 296 -12.88 -7.55 -4.02
CA VAL A 296 -12.89 -8.37 -5.23
C VAL A 296 -12.76 -7.48 -6.45
N VAL A 297 -11.64 -7.61 -7.16
CA VAL A 297 -11.38 -6.91 -8.40
C VAL A 297 -11.63 -7.86 -9.56
N GLU A 298 -12.53 -7.48 -10.47
CA GLU A 298 -12.77 -8.23 -11.70
C GLU A 298 -12.16 -7.49 -12.88
N ALA A 299 -11.10 -8.06 -13.45
CA ALA A 299 -10.46 -7.50 -14.64
C ALA A 299 -11.06 -8.15 -15.90
N VAL A 300 -11.57 -7.33 -16.82
CA VAL A 300 -12.24 -7.79 -18.04
C VAL A 300 -11.70 -7.08 -19.29
N PRO A 301 -11.85 -7.67 -20.50
CA PRO A 301 -11.60 -6.95 -21.74
C PRO A 301 -12.42 -5.65 -21.84
N ARG A 302 -11.85 -4.62 -22.48
CA ARG A 302 -12.49 -3.29 -22.63
C ARG A 302 -13.96 -3.34 -23.04
N PRO A 303 -14.39 -4.12 -24.07
CA PRO A 303 -15.80 -4.15 -24.46
C PRO A 303 -16.73 -4.65 -23.35
N LYS A 304 -16.27 -5.60 -22.51
CA LYS A 304 -17.04 -6.10 -21.37
C LYS A 304 -17.11 -5.07 -20.24
N PHE A 305 -16.03 -4.32 -20.01
CA PHE A 305 -16.04 -3.21 -19.05
C PHE A 305 -17.06 -2.14 -19.48
N GLU A 306 -17.08 -1.77 -20.76
CA GLU A 306 -18.04 -0.80 -21.28
C GLU A 306 -19.49 -1.28 -21.19
N ALA A 307 -19.75 -2.56 -21.48
CA ALA A 307 -21.06 -3.17 -21.30
C ALA A 307 -21.49 -3.16 -19.82
N TRP A 308 -20.56 -3.45 -18.91
CA TRP A 308 -20.79 -3.36 -17.46
C TRP A 308 -21.12 -1.93 -17.01
N VAL A 309 -20.35 -0.94 -17.43
CA VAL A 309 -20.59 0.49 -17.14
C VAL A 309 -22.00 0.89 -17.58
N LYS A 310 -22.41 0.53 -18.80
CA LYS A 310 -23.76 0.81 -19.29
C LYS A 310 -24.84 0.12 -18.45
N ALA A 311 -24.60 -1.11 -18.00
CA ALA A 311 -25.52 -1.83 -17.12
C ALA A 311 -25.67 -1.17 -15.74
N GLN A 312 -24.67 -0.42 -15.28
CA GLN A 312 -24.74 0.41 -14.06
C GLN A 312 -25.40 1.78 -14.30
N GLY A 313 -25.85 2.08 -15.52
CA GLY A 313 -26.38 3.40 -15.89
C GLY A 313 -25.29 4.46 -16.14
N GLY A 314 -24.02 4.05 -16.23
CA GLY A 314 -22.89 4.92 -16.53
C GLY A 314 -22.71 5.21 -18.01
N THR A 315 -21.73 6.06 -18.31
CA THR A 315 -21.37 6.47 -19.67
C THR A 315 -20.01 5.92 -20.10
N VAL A 316 -19.87 5.61 -21.39
CA VAL A 316 -18.62 5.14 -22.01
C VAL A 316 -18.16 6.18 -23.04
N GLY A 317 -16.86 6.50 -23.07
CA GLY A 317 -16.31 7.60 -23.87
C GLY A 317 -15.54 8.61 -23.00
N ALA A 318 -14.81 9.52 -23.64
CA ALA A 318 -13.85 10.42 -22.97
C ALA A 318 -14.45 11.21 -21.79
N PRO A 319 -13.63 11.57 -20.77
CA PRO A 319 -14.10 12.04 -19.47
C PRO A 319 -15.12 13.15 -19.61
N ALA A 320 -16.21 13.07 -18.86
CA ALA A 320 -17.14 14.17 -18.70
C ALA A 320 -16.33 15.43 -18.36
N ALA A 321 -16.38 16.42 -19.26
CA ALA A 321 -15.75 17.71 -19.05
C ALA A 321 -16.26 18.30 -17.73
N LYS A 322 -15.32 18.57 -16.81
CA LYS A 322 -15.46 19.37 -15.59
C LYS A 322 -16.81 19.23 -14.88
N ALA A 323 -16.82 18.48 -13.77
CA ALA A 323 -17.69 18.87 -12.67
C ALA A 323 -17.48 20.37 -12.41
N ALA A 324 -18.54 21.15 -12.63
CA ALA A 324 -18.54 22.58 -12.40
C ALA A 324 -18.06 22.81 -10.96
N SER A 325 -16.98 23.57 -10.83
CA SER A 325 -16.61 24.18 -9.57
C SER A 325 -17.85 24.92 -9.06
N ALA A 326 -18.38 24.50 -7.93
CA ALA A 326 -19.37 25.27 -7.21
C ALA A 326 -18.75 26.64 -6.93
N ASP A 327 -19.24 27.66 -7.63
CA ASP A 327 -18.91 29.05 -7.39
C ASP A 327 -19.16 29.34 -5.91
N THR A 328 -18.09 29.62 -5.19
CA THR A 328 -18.17 30.29 -3.90
C THR A 328 -18.55 31.74 -4.20
N PRO A 329 -19.66 32.29 -3.67
CA PRO A 329 -19.96 33.69 -3.89
C PRO A 329 -18.85 34.54 -3.27
N ALA A 330 -18.21 35.35 -4.10
CA ALA A 330 -17.25 36.34 -3.65
C ALA A 330 -17.93 37.29 -2.67
N VAL A 331 -17.43 37.35 -1.42
CA VAL A 331 -17.78 38.39 -0.47
C VAL A 331 -17.11 39.68 -0.93
N SER A 332 -17.87 40.55 -1.58
CA SER A 332 -17.44 41.91 -1.88
C SER A 332 -17.70 42.83 -0.67
N GLY A 333 -16.62 43.38 -0.11
CA GLY A 333 -16.57 44.74 0.41
C GLY A 333 -17.22 45.03 1.77
N ALA A 334 -16.37 45.14 2.80
CA ALA A 334 -16.53 46.17 3.82
C ALA A 334 -15.15 46.79 4.10
N ALA A 335 -15.05 48.08 3.81
CA ALA A 335 -13.83 48.88 3.90
C ALA A 335 -13.32 49.01 5.34
N SER A 336 -12.02 48.80 5.54
CA SER A 336 -11.29 49.20 6.75
C SER A 336 -10.96 50.68 6.66
N ALA A 337 -11.51 51.46 7.58
CA ALA A 337 -11.14 52.84 7.82
C ALA A 337 -9.79 52.91 8.55
N THR A 338 -8.96 53.81 8.04
CA THR A 338 -7.65 54.24 8.52
C THR A 338 -7.63 54.69 9.99
N ALA A 339 -6.67 54.19 10.77
CA ALA A 339 -6.19 54.85 11.99
C ALA A 339 -4.65 54.93 11.94
N LYS A 340 -4.15 56.16 12.01
CA LYS A 340 -2.74 56.59 11.94
C LYS A 340 -2.07 56.45 13.33
N PRO A 341 -0.76 56.14 13.43
CA PRO A 341 -0.07 56.12 14.71
C PRO A 341 0.53 57.50 15.05
N GLY A 342 0.49 57.88 16.34
CA GLY A 342 1.21 59.05 16.86
C GLY A 342 0.80 59.47 18.27
N ALA A 343 1.47 58.91 19.28
CA ALA A 343 1.97 59.51 20.54
C ALA A 343 2.40 58.37 21.48
#